data_AF-A0A0F0CUV3-F1
#
_entry.id   AF-A0A0F0CUV3-F1
#
_cell.length_a   1.000
_cell.length_b   1.000
_cell.length_c   1.000
_cell.angle_alpha   90.00
_cell.angle_beta   90.00
_cell.angle_gamma   90.00
#
_symmetry.space_group_name_H-M   'P 1'
#
loop_
_entity.id
_entity.type
_entity.pdbx_description
1 polymer ?
#
loop_
_entity_poly.entity_id
_entity_poly.type
_entity_poly.pdbx_seq_one_letter_code
_entity_poly.pdbx_strand_id
1 'polypeptide(L)' 'IIEFKKVDARKKEKMPQAVKAAFKQIEEKQYDLILKSRGIKKIKKIAIVFQGKKVWVREG' A
#
# COMPACT_ATOMS: atom_id res chain seq x y z
N ILE A 1 -6.28 6.05 -2.81
CA ILE A 1 -4.84 5.79 -3.06
C ILE A 1 -4.65 4.29 -2.94
N ILE A 2 -4.12 3.67 -3.99
CA ILE A 2 -3.89 2.23 -4.06
C ILE A 2 -2.40 2.03 -4.27
N GLU A 3 -1.80 1.12 -3.50
CA GLU A 3 -0.40 0.74 -3.63
C GLU A 3 -0.28 -0.76 -3.87
N PHE A 4 0.60 -1.14 -4.79
CA PHE A 4 0.82 -2.53 -5.17
C PHE A 4 2.22 -2.98 -4.78
N LYS A 5 2.31 -4.06 -4.00
CA LYS A 5 3.60 -4.62 -3.61
C LYS A 5 3.67 -6.11 -3.91
N LYS A 6 4.79 -6.55 -4.49
CA LYS A 6 5.14 -7.97 -4.56
C LYS A 6 6.02 -8.34 -3.38
N VAL A 7 5.73 -9.45 -2.72
CA VAL A 7 6.58 -9.97 -1.64
C VAL A 7 7.91 -10.43 -2.21
N ASP A 8 9.00 -9.95 -1.61
CA ASP A 8 10.34 -10.36 -2.01
C ASP A 8 10.75 -11.67 -1.33
N ALA A 9 10.52 -12.78 -2.04
CA ALA A 9 10.89 -14.11 -1.57
C ALA A 9 12.40 -14.26 -1.31
N ARG A 10 13.26 -13.52 -2.03
CA ARG A 10 14.72 -13.59 -1.85
C ARG A 10 15.15 -12.99 -0.51
N LYS A 11 14.39 -12.02 -0.01
CA LYS A 11 14.62 -11.37 1.29
C LYS A 11 13.94 -12.09 2.46
N LYS A 12 13.34 -13.26 2.23
CA LYS A 12 12.49 -13.97 3.22
C LYS A 12 11.42 -13.05 3.82
N GLU A 13 10.95 -12.05 3.06
CA GLU A 13 9.96 -11.08 3.52
C GLU A 13 8.65 -11.81 3.84
N LYS A 14 8.11 -11.56 5.03
CA LYS A 14 6.82 -12.13 5.43
C LYS A 14 5.68 -11.21 4.99
N MET A 15 4.52 -11.80 4.69
CA MET A 15 3.32 -11.08 4.26
C MET A 15 2.96 -9.86 5.14
N PRO A 16 2.95 -9.94 6.49
CA PRO A 16 2.61 -8.79 7.32
C PRO A 16 3.59 -7.62 7.19
N GLN A 17 4.86 -7.91 6.90
CA GLN A 17 5.90 -6.90 6.68
C GLN A 17 5.69 -6.22 5.33
N ALA A 18 5.37 -6.99 4.29
CA ALA A 18 5.07 -6.46 2.97
C ALA A 18 3.83 -5.52 2.99
N VAL A 19 2.77 -5.90 3.72
CA VAL A 19 1.59 -5.04 3.89
C VAL A 19 1.94 -3.73 4.62
N LYS A 20 2.72 -3.80 5.71
CA LYS A 20 3.20 -2.61 6.43
C LYS A 20 4.04 -1.71 5.52
N ALA A 21 4.93 -2.29 4.72
CA ALA A 21 5.77 -1.55 3.80
C ALA A 21 4.97 -0.85 2.70
N ALA A 22 3.91 -1.48 2.18
CA ALA A 22 3.02 -0.86 1.20
C ALA A 22 2.27 0.36 1.78
N PHE A 23 1.77 0.28 3.02
CA PHE A 23 1.18 1.44 3.69
C PHE A 23 2.20 2.55 3.98
N LYS A 24 3.41 2.19 4.41
CA LYS A 24 4.48 3.17 4.61
C LYS A 24 4.80 3.94 3.33
N GLN A 25 4.81 3.26 2.17
CA GLN A 25 4.99 3.92 0.87
C GLN A 25 3.86 4.92 0.56
N ILE A 26 2.61 4.57 0.85
CA ILE A 26 1.48 5.51 0.68
C ILE A 26 1.68 6.78 1.52
N GLU A 27 2.17 6.63 2.75
CA GLU A 27 2.41 7.76 3.67
C GLU A 27 3.62 8.61 3.24
N GLU A 28 4.74 7.99 2.90
CA GLU A 28 5.98 8.67 2.49
C GLU A 28 5.80 9.46 1.18
N LYS A 29 4.97 8.96 0.27
CA LYS A 29 4.70 9.64 -1.01
C LYS A 29 3.73 10.81 -0.90
N GLN A 30 3.04 10.94 0.23
CA GLN A 30 2.12 12.04 0.53
C GLN A 30 1.12 12.36 -0.60
N TYR A 31 0.68 11.34 -1.35
CA TYR A 31 -0.27 11.50 -2.46
C TYR A 31 -1.59 12.13 -2.00
N ASP A 32 -1.94 11.96 -0.73
CA ASP A 32 -3.12 12.56 -0.13
C ASP A 32 -3.05 14.09 -0.10
N LEU A 33 -1.85 14.70 -0.02
CA LEU A 33 -1.71 16.16 -0.07
C LEU A 33 -2.15 16.73 -1.42
N ILE A 34 -1.78 16.08 -2.52
CA ILE A 34 -2.18 16.48 -3.88
C ILE A 34 -3.69 16.35 -4.07
N LEU A 35 -4.29 15.31 -3.49
CA LEU A 35 -5.74 15.10 -3.56
C LEU A 35 -6.50 16.11 -2.68
N LYS A 36 -5.98 16.38 -1.49
CA LYS A 36 -6.53 17.38 -0.56
C LYS A 36 -6.47 18.79 -1.14
N SER A 37 -5.38 19.17 -1.81
CA SER A 37 -5.26 20.49 -2.46
C SER A 37 -6.26 20.68 -3.60
N ARG A 38 -6.74 19.59 -4.20
CA ARG A 38 -7.84 19.57 -5.18
C ARG A 38 -9.24 19.53 -4.54
N GLY A 39 -9.34 19.67 -3.22
CA GLY A 39 -10.61 19.68 -2.48
C GLY A 39 -11.18 18.29 -2.15
N ILE A 40 -10.44 17.20 -2.40
CA ILE A 40 -10.91 15.84 -2.12
C ILE A 40 -10.74 15.53 -0.63
N LYS A 41 -11.86 15.41 0.08
CA LYS A 41 -11.88 15.20 1.55
C LYS A 41 -11.88 13.74 1.97
N LYS A 42 -12.48 12.84 1.18
CA LYS A 42 -12.59 11.41 1.49
C LYS A 42 -11.60 10.63 0.65
N ILE A 43 -10.53 10.16 1.28
CA ILE A 43 -9.45 9.43 0.60
C ILE A 43 -9.30 8.07 1.25
N LYS A 44 -9.68 7.01 0.54
CA LYS A 44 -9.42 5.63 0.96
C LYS A 44 -7.98 5.24 0.64
N LYS A 45 -7.30 4.53 1.56
CA LYS A 45 -5.96 3.97 1.34
C LYS A 45 -6.05 2.45 1.32
N ILE A 46 -5.61 1.83 0.24
CA ILE A 46 -5.69 0.39 0.04
C ILE A 46 -4.30 -0.13 -0.33
N ALA A 47 -3.80 -1.11 0.43
CA ALA A 47 -2.61 -1.85 0.08
C ALA A 47 -2.98 -3.22 -0.50
N ILE A 48 -2.42 -3.53 -1.67
CA ILE A 48 -2.61 -4.81 -2.35
C ILE A 48 -1.25 -5.49 -2.46
N VAL A 49 -1.12 -6.66 -1.83
CA VAL A 49 0.14 -7.41 -1.77
C VAL A 49 0.01 -8.75 -2.47
N PHE A 50 0.96 -9.05 -3.35
CA PHE A 50 1.03 -10.29 -4.13
C PHE A 50 2.15 -11.20 -3.66
N GLN A 51 1.85 -12.48 -3.49
CA GLN A 51 2.82 -13.56 -3.34
C GLN A 51 2.47 -14.69 -4.32
N GLY A 52 3.06 -14.64 -5.53
CA GLY A 52 2.67 -15.53 -6.62
C GLY A 52 1.19 -15.34 -6.96
N LYS A 53 0.38 -16.40 -6.83
CA LYS A 53 -1.07 -16.38 -7.06
C LYS A 53 -1.90 -15.95 -5.84
N LYS A 54 -1.28 -15.74 -4.67
CA LYS A 54 -1.96 -15.27 -3.47
C LYS A 54 -1.97 -13.76 -3.42
N VAL A 55 -3.12 -13.20 -3.06
CA VAL A 55 -3.34 -11.75 -2.96
C VAL A 55 -3.90 -11.42 -1.59
N TRP A 56 -3.40 -10.34 -0.99
CA TRP A 56 -3.92 -9.78 0.26
C TRP A 56 -4.27 -8.33 0.04
N VAL A 57 -5.44 -7.94 0.52
CA VAL A 57 -5.95 -6.58 0.45
C VAL A 57 -6.16 -6.10 1.87
N ARG A 58 -5.67 -4.90 2.17
CA ARG A 58 -5.96 -4.22 3.42
C ARG A 58 -6.36 -2.78 3.14
N GLU A 59 -7.49 -2.39 3.70
CA GLU A 59 -7.95 -1.00 3.77
C GLU A 59 -7.47 -0.38 5.09
N GLY A 60 -7.19 0.91 5.07
CA GLY A 60 -6.81 1.71 6.24
C GLY A 60 -7.41 3.11 6.20
#